data_AF-A0A9X0R469-F1
#
_entry.id   AF-A0A9X0R469-F1
#
_cell.length_a   1.000
_cell.length_b   1.000
_cell.length_c   1.000
_cell.angle_alpha   90.00
_cell.angle_beta   90.00
_cell.angle_gamma   90.00
#
_symmetry.space_group_name_H-M   'P 1'
#
loop_
_entity.id
_entity.type
_entity.pdbx_description
1 polymer ?
#
loop_
_entity_poly.entity_id
_entity_poly.type
_entity_poly.pdbx_seq_one_letter_code
_entity_poly.pdbx_strand_id
1 'polypeptide(L)'
;MRNKTPPWDTICHGSGIRTQPQIAKGDTLREIAAKYRIKDWRVIWEDLGNRSLRSKRGVPENLRPGDVLVIPPDQHDQKMLQKKADALREQLAAAKRLRTSLVEDLACAKKREAIIQELIKDTRQNTEVILKELKANLNKMKRWGDGVDLTKNLIDIGSTLAKLTTIGLKAGRASASELKKLNEEAVKEAVDMLKGQRQDAAVKMAKSWKDSASTALQYTSILADSWDKMTSPSFWANNWVQIVNNGKSWSEAVTMELGDDIKQRILEIETLSRRDLQKLEQQLKAQKTASDRLEDLLRQCDELIKQNERGAASLERFPS
;
A
#
# COMPACT_ATOMS: atom_id res chain seq x y z
N MET A 1 -12.14 -22.85 14.93
CA MET A 1 -13.36 -22.04 15.07
C MET A 1 -14.30 -22.43 13.93
N ARG A 2 -15.46 -23.04 14.24
CA ARG A 2 -16.42 -23.50 13.23
C ARG A 2 -17.25 -22.29 12.81
N ASN A 3 -17.11 -21.86 11.55
CA ASN A 3 -17.99 -20.87 10.94
C ASN A 3 -19.42 -21.43 10.96
N LYS A 4 -20.21 -20.98 11.94
CA LYS A 4 -21.65 -21.17 11.95
C LYS A 4 -22.17 -20.37 10.76
N THR A 5 -22.62 -21.07 9.73
CA THR A 5 -23.44 -20.51 8.66
C THR A 5 -24.57 -19.69 9.30
N PRO A 6 -24.82 -18.45 8.85
CA PRO A 6 -25.83 -17.63 9.51
C PRO A 6 -27.23 -18.15 9.12
N PRO A 7 -28.22 -18.04 10.02
CA PRO A 7 -29.51 -18.71 9.92
C PRO A 7 -30.48 -17.90 9.04
N TRP A 8 -30.22 -17.81 7.74
CA TRP A 8 -31.13 -17.11 6.81
C TRP A 8 -32.24 -18.00 6.24
N ASP A 9 -32.19 -19.32 6.44
CA ASP A 9 -33.05 -20.29 5.72
C ASP A 9 -34.48 -20.46 6.29
N THR A 10 -34.90 -19.69 7.29
CA THR A 10 -36.23 -19.87 7.93
C THR A 10 -37.20 -18.70 7.73
N ILE A 11 -36.91 -17.76 6.82
CA ILE A 11 -37.84 -16.67 6.44
C ILE A 11 -38.22 -16.81 4.96
N CYS A 12 -38.84 -17.92 4.58
CA CYS A 12 -39.42 -18.12 3.24
C CYS A 12 -40.89 -17.65 3.13
N HIS A 13 -41.34 -16.74 4.00
CA HIS A 13 -42.68 -16.11 3.91
C HIS A 13 -42.63 -14.63 3.50
N GLY A 14 -41.44 -14.08 3.20
CA GLY A 14 -41.26 -12.71 2.71
C GLY A 14 -40.44 -12.59 1.43
N SER A 15 -40.08 -13.71 0.80
CA SER A 15 -39.45 -13.70 -0.52
C SER A 15 -40.54 -13.44 -1.55
N GLY A 16 -40.54 -12.26 -2.18
CA GLY A 16 -41.40 -11.88 -3.31
C GLY A 16 -41.17 -12.71 -4.59
N ILE A 17 -41.06 -14.03 -4.43
CA ILE A 17 -41.08 -15.01 -5.49
C ILE A 17 -42.56 -15.19 -5.83
N ARG A 18 -42.91 -15.03 -7.12
CA ARG A 18 -44.25 -15.34 -7.64
C ARG A 18 -44.67 -16.70 -7.09
N THR A 19 -45.60 -16.71 -6.15
CA THR A 19 -46.22 -17.97 -5.74
C THR A 19 -46.98 -18.47 -6.95
N GLN A 20 -46.68 -19.69 -7.35
CA GLN A 20 -47.38 -20.42 -8.39
C GLN A 20 -48.31 -21.43 -7.73
N PRO A 21 -49.41 -21.00 -7.09
CA PRO A 21 -50.34 -21.95 -6.50
C PRO A 21 -50.91 -22.83 -7.62
N GLN A 22 -50.89 -24.13 -7.38
CA GLN A 22 -51.70 -25.06 -8.15
C GLN A 22 -53.15 -24.87 -7.71
N ILE A 23 -54.05 -24.71 -8.67
CA ILE A 23 -55.48 -24.55 -8.42
C ILE A 23 -56.00 -25.84 -7.79
N ALA A 24 -56.64 -25.75 -6.62
CA ALA A 24 -57.29 -26.89 -5.98
C ALA A 24 -58.69 -27.14 -6.57
N LYS A 25 -59.25 -28.31 -6.28
CA LYS A 25 -60.63 -28.62 -6.70
C LYS A 25 -61.62 -27.70 -6.00
N GLY A 26 -62.31 -26.87 -6.79
CA GLY A 26 -63.30 -25.92 -6.31
C GLY A 26 -62.80 -24.48 -6.16
N ASP A 27 -61.49 -24.23 -6.30
CA ASP A 27 -60.95 -22.88 -6.23
C ASP A 27 -61.47 -22.02 -7.40
N THR A 28 -62.03 -20.85 -7.06
CA THR A 28 -62.39 -19.82 -8.04
C THR A 28 -61.35 -18.70 -8.09
N LEU A 29 -61.23 -18.02 -9.23
CA LEU A 29 -60.33 -16.86 -9.35
C LEU A 29 -60.63 -15.74 -8.35
N ARG A 30 -61.89 -15.59 -7.93
CA ARG A 30 -62.28 -14.62 -6.90
C ARG A 30 -61.72 -14.98 -5.52
N GLU A 31 -61.80 -16.24 -5.13
CA GLU A 31 -61.25 -16.72 -3.85
C GLU A 31 -59.73 -16.63 -3.85
N ILE A 32 -59.08 -16.97 -4.97
CA ILE A 32 -57.64 -16.78 -5.15
C ILE A 32 -57.31 -15.28 -5.03
N ALA A 33 -58.00 -14.40 -5.74
CA ALA A 33 -57.75 -12.97 -5.65
C ALA A 33 -57.91 -12.41 -4.22
N ALA A 34 -58.96 -12.84 -3.50
CA ALA A 34 -59.16 -12.47 -2.11
C ALA A 34 -58.03 -12.96 -1.19
N LYS A 35 -57.57 -14.22 -1.38
CA LYS A 35 -56.46 -14.82 -0.61
C LYS A 35 -55.16 -14.02 -0.77
N TYR A 36 -54.91 -13.49 -1.97
CA TYR A 36 -53.73 -12.69 -2.29
C TYR A 36 -53.96 -11.18 -2.21
N ARG A 37 -55.09 -10.74 -1.62
CA ARG A 37 -55.43 -9.31 -1.41
C ARG A 37 -55.50 -8.49 -2.71
N ILE A 38 -55.81 -9.14 -3.83
CA ILE A 38 -56.01 -8.50 -5.13
C ILE A 38 -57.50 -8.17 -5.27
N LYS A 39 -57.83 -6.88 -5.44
CA LYS A 39 -59.24 -6.42 -5.50
C LYS A 39 -60.00 -6.93 -6.72
N ASP A 40 -59.32 -7.05 -7.86
CA ASP A 40 -59.92 -7.52 -9.11
C ASP A 40 -59.20 -8.77 -9.61
N TRP A 41 -59.91 -9.88 -9.68
CA TRP A 41 -59.39 -11.16 -10.16
C TRP A 41 -58.94 -11.10 -11.62
N ARG A 42 -59.46 -10.14 -12.42
CA ARG A 42 -59.04 -9.94 -13.82
C ARG A 42 -57.56 -9.62 -13.93
N VAL A 43 -57.00 -8.90 -12.96
CA VAL A 43 -55.56 -8.58 -12.91
C VAL A 43 -54.72 -9.85 -12.91
N ILE A 44 -55.19 -10.90 -12.21
CA ILE A 44 -54.53 -12.20 -12.20
C ILE A 44 -54.72 -12.90 -13.54
N TRP A 45 -55.96 -12.96 -14.05
CA TRP A 45 -56.25 -13.64 -15.31
C TRP A 45 -55.49 -13.02 -16.48
N GLU A 46 -55.40 -11.70 -16.56
CA GLU A 46 -54.81 -10.92 -17.65
C GLU A 46 -53.27 -10.78 -17.57
N ASP A 47 -52.63 -11.15 -16.46
CA ASP A 47 -51.17 -11.13 -16.29
C ASP A 47 -50.45 -11.85 -17.45
N LEU A 48 -49.36 -11.28 -17.94
CA LEU A 48 -48.60 -11.84 -19.06
C LEU A 48 -48.10 -13.27 -18.78
N GLY A 49 -47.80 -13.59 -17.52
CA GLY A 49 -47.39 -14.92 -17.07
C GLY A 49 -48.47 -15.98 -17.23
N ASN A 50 -49.74 -15.58 -17.31
CA ASN A 50 -50.88 -16.48 -17.52
C ASN A 50 -51.31 -16.60 -18.98
N ARG A 51 -50.58 -16.01 -19.94
CA ARG A 51 -50.95 -16.04 -21.37
C ARG A 51 -51.15 -17.47 -21.91
N SER A 52 -50.26 -18.40 -21.57
CA SER A 52 -50.35 -19.81 -21.99
C SER A 52 -51.58 -20.50 -21.41
N LEU A 53 -51.91 -20.21 -20.14
CA LEU A 53 -53.10 -20.73 -19.47
C LEU A 53 -54.38 -20.17 -20.09
N ARG A 54 -54.41 -18.86 -20.38
CA ARG A 54 -55.51 -18.21 -21.11
C ARG A 54 -55.75 -18.87 -22.47
N SER A 55 -54.69 -19.08 -23.25
CA SER A 55 -54.79 -19.76 -24.55
C SER A 55 -55.31 -21.19 -24.44
N LYS A 56 -54.98 -21.90 -23.35
CA LYS A 56 -55.41 -23.29 -23.13
C LYS A 56 -56.87 -23.42 -22.67
N ARG A 57 -57.38 -22.47 -21.88
CA ARG A 57 -58.72 -22.56 -21.25
C ARG A 57 -59.77 -21.67 -21.90
N GLY A 58 -59.35 -20.62 -22.60
CA GLY A 58 -60.21 -19.64 -23.28
C GLY A 58 -60.86 -18.65 -22.31
N VAL A 59 -61.61 -19.18 -21.33
CA VAL A 59 -62.35 -18.39 -20.33
C VAL A 59 -61.92 -18.74 -18.90
N PRO A 60 -61.98 -17.78 -17.97
CA PRO A 60 -61.55 -17.95 -16.57
C PRO A 60 -62.32 -19.03 -15.80
N GLU A 61 -63.56 -19.33 -16.19
CA GLU A 61 -64.40 -20.34 -15.56
C GLU A 61 -63.95 -21.78 -15.86
N ASN A 62 -63.12 -21.97 -16.90
CA ASN A 62 -62.66 -23.30 -17.34
C ASN A 62 -61.37 -23.78 -16.65
N LEU A 63 -60.96 -23.14 -15.55
CA LEU A 63 -59.79 -23.54 -14.77
C LEU A 63 -59.97 -24.95 -14.20
N ARG A 64 -58.92 -25.77 -14.27
CA ARG A 64 -58.95 -27.14 -13.76
C ARG A 64 -58.00 -27.32 -12.59
N PRO A 65 -58.31 -28.27 -11.69
CA PRO A 65 -57.38 -28.64 -10.63
C PRO A 65 -56.01 -29.02 -11.21
N GLY A 66 -54.94 -28.49 -10.61
CA GLY A 66 -53.55 -28.69 -11.06
C GLY A 66 -53.05 -27.70 -12.11
N ASP A 67 -53.90 -26.82 -12.66
CA ASP A 67 -53.42 -25.69 -13.44
C ASP A 67 -52.54 -24.77 -12.56
N VAL A 68 -51.43 -24.27 -13.10
CA VAL A 68 -50.50 -23.39 -12.40
C VAL A 68 -50.83 -21.95 -12.75
N LEU A 69 -51.27 -21.18 -11.76
CA LEU A 69 -51.63 -19.77 -11.93
C LEU A 69 -50.47 -18.88 -11.45
N VAL A 70 -50.06 -17.91 -12.26
CA VAL A 70 -49.06 -16.93 -11.87
C VAL A 70 -49.75 -15.72 -11.25
N ILE A 71 -49.44 -15.42 -10.00
CA ILE A 71 -50.06 -14.30 -9.29
C ILE A 71 -49.15 -13.07 -9.36
N PRO A 72 -49.62 -11.94 -9.91
CA PRO A 72 -48.83 -10.71 -9.92
C PRO A 72 -48.67 -10.16 -8.48
N PRO A 73 -47.54 -9.50 -8.17
CA PRO A 73 -47.35 -8.86 -6.87
C PRO A 73 -48.39 -7.75 -6.67
N ASP A 74 -48.87 -7.57 -5.44
CA ASP A 74 -49.80 -6.49 -5.12
C ASP A 74 -49.11 -5.11 -5.19
N GLN A 75 -49.88 -4.01 -5.17
CA GLN A 75 -49.29 -2.65 -5.22
C GLN A 75 -48.35 -2.34 -4.06
N HIS A 76 -48.56 -2.97 -2.90
CA HIS A 76 -47.72 -2.77 -1.73
C HIS A 76 -46.37 -3.48 -1.92
N ASP A 77 -46.40 -4.72 -2.39
CA ASP A 77 -45.25 -5.55 -2.72
C ASP A 77 -44.45 -4.94 -3.87
N GLN A 78 -45.10 -4.40 -4.89
CA GLN A 78 -44.43 -3.64 -5.96
C GLN A 78 -43.65 -2.44 -5.40
N LYS A 79 -44.26 -1.65 -4.50
CA LYS A 79 -43.57 -0.53 -3.83
C LYS A 79 -42.41 -1.01 -2.97
N MET A 80 -42.55 -2.14 -2.28
CA MET A 80 -41.49 -2.74 -1.48
C MET A 80 -40.33 -3.27 -2.34
N LEU A 81 -40.64 -3.93 -3.46
CA LEU A 81 -39.66 -4.39 -4.44
C LEU A 81 -38.92 -3.22 -5.08
N GLN A 82 -39.63 -2.15 -5.43
CA GLN A 82 -39.04 -0.93 -5.98
C GLN A 82 -38.09 -0.28 -4.96
N LYS A 83 -38.52 -0.10 -3.71
CA LYS A 83 -37.66 0.42 -2.63
C LYS A 83 -36.42 -0.45 -2.43
N LYS A 84 -36.57 -1.77 -2.51
CA LYS A 84 -35.44 -2.71 -2.41
C LYS A 84 -34.49 -2.59 -3.59
N ALA A 85 -35.00 -2.44 -4.81
CA ALA A 85 -34.20 -2.22 -6.00
C ALA A 85 -33.41 -0.91 -5.91
N ASP A 86 -34.06 0.17 -5.46
CA ASP A 86 -33.42 1.47 -5.28
C ASP A 86 -32.34 1.43 -4.18
N ALA A 87 -32.60 0.74 -3.06
CA ALA A 87 -31.60 0.51 -2.02
C ALA A 87 -30.38 -0.28 -2.53
N LEU A 88 -30.59 -1.32 -3.37
CA LEU A 88 -29.49 -2.08 -3.98
C LEU A 88 -28.69 -1.23 -4.97
N ARG A 89 -29.34 -0.34 -5.73
CA ARG A 89 -28.67 0.60 -6.63
C ARG A 89 -27.80 1.59 -5.87
N GLU A 90 -28.31 2.11 -4.75
CA GLU A 90 -27.55 3.00 -3.87
C GLU A 90 -26.33 2.29 -3.26
N GLN A 91 -26.52 1.07 -2.73
CA GLN A 91 -25.42 0.24 -2.22
C GLN A 91 -24.36 -0.06 -3.29
N LEU A 92 -24.79 -0.34 -4.52
CA LEU A 92 -23.90 -0.56 -5.65
C LEU A 92 -23.11 0.70 -6.01
N ALA A 93 -23.76 1.87 -6.02
CA ALA A 93 -23.09 3.14 -6.27
C ALA A 93 -22.05 3.45 -5.17
N ALA A 94 -22.40 3.22 -3.90
CA ALA A 94 -21.48 3.36 -2.77
C ALA A 94 -20.28 2.40 -2.87
N ALA A 95 -20.51 1.13 -3.18
CA ALA A 95 -19.46 0.14 -3.37
C ALA A 95 -18.52 0.50 -4.53
N LYS A 96 -19.06 1.02 -5.65
CA LYS A 96 -18.25 1.49 -6.78
C LYS A 96 -17.37 2.68 -6.41
N ARG A 97 -17.88 3.66 -5.63
CA ARG A 97 -17.08 4.77 -5.11
C ARG A 97 -15.95 4.30 -4.18
N LEU A 98 -16.26 3.39 -3.26
CA LEU A 98 -15.27 2.80 -2.37
C LEU A 98 -14.18 2.07 -3.16
N ARG A 99 -14.57 1.29 -4.18
CA ARG A 99 -13.63 0.60 -5.06
C ARG A 99 -12.68 1.58 -5.75
N THR A 100 -13.18 2.69 -6.31
CA THR A 100 -12.32 3.70 -6.95
C THR A 100 -11.28 4.26 -5.96
N SER A 101 -11.71 4.63 -4.75
CA SER A 101 -10.81 5.12 -3.71
C SER A 101 -9.76 4.07 -3.30
N LEU A 102 -10.15 2.80 -3.16
CA LEU A 102 -9.22 1.71 -2.85
C LEU A 102 -8.18 1.46 -3.96
N VAL A 103 -8.55 1.64 -5.24
CA VAL A 103 -7.62 1.54 -6.38
C VAL A 103 -6.58 2.66 -6.32
N GLU A 104 -7.00 3.89 -6.04
CA GLU A 104 -6.10 5.05 -5.87
C GLU A 104 -5.14 4.82 -4.68
N ASP A 105 -5.68 4.41 -3.53
CA ASP A 105 -4.88 4.08 -2.35
C ASP A 105 -3.84 2.98 -2.63
N LEU A 106 -4.23 1.92 -3.37
CA LEU A 106 -3.32 0.84 -3.76
C LEU A 106 -2.22 1.34 -4.69
N ALA A 107 -2.54 2.19 -5.67
CA ALA A 107 -1.55 2.77 -6.57
C ALA A 107 -0.53 3.63 -5.80
N CYS A 108 -1.00 4.47 -4.87
CA CYS A 108 -0.13 5.22 -3.96
C CYS A 108 0.74 4.29 -3.09
N ALA A 109 0.16 3.21 -2.57
CA ALA A 109 0.90 2.25 -1.75
C ALA A 109 2.02 1.54 -2.50
N LYS A 110 1.78 1.13 -3.77
CA LYS A 110 2.79 0.52 -4.64
C LYS A 110 3.89 1.51 -5.05
N LYS A 111 3.55 2.78 -5.31
CA LYS A 111 4.55 3.83 -5.56
C LYS A 111 5.50 3.99 -4.37
N ARG A 112 4.97 4.05 -3.15
CA ARG A 112 5.78 4.11 -1.92
C ARG A 112 6.67 2.88 -1.75
N GLU A 113 6.16 1.70 -2.06
CA GLU A 113 6.93 0.46 -2.05
C GLU A 113 8.15 0.54 -2.97
N ALA A 114 7.96 1.01 -4.21
CA ALA A 114 9.04 1.18 -5.19
C ALA A 114 10.11 2.17 -4.71
N ILE A 115 9.70 3.30 -4.14
CA ILE A 115 10.63 4.31 -3.58
C ILE A 115 11.47 3.70 -2.46
N ILE A 116 10.87 2.95 -1.52
CA ILE A 116 11.63 2.32 -0.43
C ILE A 116 12.60 1.27 -0.96
N GLN A 117 12.20 0.48 -1.98
CA GLN A 117 13.10 -0.49 -2.62
C GLN A 117 14.30 0.18 -3.28
N GLU A 118 14.08 1.28 -3.99
CA GLU A 118 15.14 2.08 -4.61
C GLU A 118 16.09 2.66 -3.54
N LEU A 119 15.55 3.24 -2.46
CA LEU A 119 16.35 3.73 -1.34
C LEU A 119 17.22 2.64 -0.69
N ILE A 120 16.69 1.42 -0.51
CA ILE A 120 17.46 0.28 0.01
C ILE A 120 18.61 -0.06 -0.94
N LYS A 121 18.33 -0.14 -2.25
CA LYS A 121 19.33 -0.44 -3.28
C LYS A 121 20.43 0.61 -3.29
N ASP A 122 20.07 1.88 -3.34
CA ASP A 122 21.02 2.99 -3.38
C ASP A 122 21.84 3.07 -2.10
N THR A 123 21.23 2.86 -0.94
CA THR A 123 21.94 2.84 0.35
C THR A 123 22.98 1.72 0.38
N ARG A 124 22.65 0.52 -0.11
CA ARG A 124 23.59 -0.60 -0.21
C ARG A 124 24.76 -0.27 -1.15
N GLN A 125 24.46 0.21 -2.35
CA GLN A 125 25.48 0.53 -3.36
C GLN A 125 26.41 1.64 -2.89
N ASN A 126 25.86 2.73 -2.34
CA ASN A 126 26.65 3.84 -1.82
C ASN A 126 27.52 3.41 -0.64
N THR A 127 26.97 2.62 0.29
CA THR A 127 27.75 2.06 1.41
C THR A 127 28.89 1.19 0.90
N GLU A 128 28.63 0.32 -0.08
CA GLU A 128 29.65 -0.56 -0.65
C GLU A 128 30.80 0.23 -1.30
N VAL A 129 30.47 1.28 -2.07
CA VAL A 129 31.47 2.17 -2.68
C VAL A 129 32.31 2.86 -1.58
N ILE A 130 31.65 3.43 -0.56
CA ILE A 130 32.32 4.10 0.55
C ILE A 130 33.28 3.13 1.27
N LEU A 131 32.80 1.92 1.61
CA LEU A 131 33.60 0.92 2.31
C LEU A 131 34.77 0.42 1.45
N LYS A 132 34.56 0.25 0.14
CA LYS A 132 35.61 -0.15 -0.79
C LYS A 132 36.71 0.92 -0.87
N GLU A 133 36.33 2.19 -0.98
CA GLU A 133 37.28 3.31 -1.02
C GLU A 133 38.04 3.46 0.31
N LEU A 134 37.36 3.35 1.45
CA LEU A 134 37.98 3.38 2.78
C LEU A 134 38.96 2.21 2.99
N LYS A 135 38.57 0.99 2.62
CA LYS A 135 39.44 -0.20 2.71
C LYS A 135 40.65 -0.09 1.77
N ALA A 136 40.44 0.44 0.55
CA ALA A 136 41.53 0.69 -0.38
C ALA A 136 42.53 1.74 0.17
N ASN A 137 42.02 2.83 0.74
CA ASN A 137 42.85 3.86 1.37
C ASN A 137 43.62 3.31 2.57
N LEU A 138 42.97 2.53 3.44
CA LEU A 138 43.62 1.86 4.56
C LEU A 138 44.78 0.96 4.09
N ASN A 139 44.58 0.21 3.00
CA ASN A 139 45.63 -0.63 2.42
C ASN A 139 46.77 0.19 1.80
N LYS A 140 46.47 1.33 1.16
CA LYS A 140 47.50 2.26 0.67
C LYS A 140 48.32 2.85 1.81
N MET A 141 47.68 3.24 2.92
CA MET A 141 48.35 3.78 4.11
C MET A 141 49.31 2.79 4.76
N LYS A 142 48.98 1.49 4.78
CA LYS A 142 49.92 0.46 5.25
C LYS A 142 51.23 0.43 4.45
N ARG A 143 51.20 0.86 3.18
CA ARG A 143 52.37 0.94 2.30
C ARG A 143 53.13 2.26 2.43
N TRP A 144 52.64 3.23 3.20
CA TRP A 144 53.37 4.49 3.43
C TRP A 144 54.65 4.30 4.22
N GLY A 145 54.72 3.23 5.01
CA GLY A 145 55.94 2.86 5.70
C GLY A 145 57.12 2.51 4.80
N ASP A 146 56.85 2.21 3.52
CA ASP A 146 57.88 1.88 2.53
C ASP A 146 58.51 3.13 1.89
N GLY A 147 58.11 4.34 2.31
CA GLY A 147 58.88 5.58 2.13
C GLY A 147 58.84 6.29 0.78
N VAL A 148 58.24 5.74 -0.28
CA VAL A 148 58.49 6.23 -1.65
C VAL A 148 57.48 7.27 -2.21
N ASP A 149 56.32 7.54 -1.61
CA ASP A 149 55.34 8.43 -2.30
C ASP A 149 54.35 9.17 -1.37
N LEU A 150 54.82 9.75 -0.27
CA LEU A 150 53.96 10.42 0.72
C LEU A 150 53.05 11.49 0.09
N THR A 151 53.60 12.33 -0.79
CA THR A 151 52.88 13.42 -1.44
C THR A 151 51.79 12.91 -2.39
N LYS A 152 52.09 11.91 -3.21
CA LYS A 152 51.13 11.29 -4.14
C LYS A 152 49.99 10.62 -3.38
N ASN A 153 50.31 9.96 -2.26
CA ASN A 153 49.31 9.31 -1.46
C ASN A 153 48.39 10.30 -0.71
N LEU A 154 48.90 11.45 -0.27
CA LEU A 154 48.07 12.52 0.30
C LEU A 154 47.09 13.10 -0.74
N ILE A 155 47.53 13.27 -1.99
CA ILE A 155 46.67 13.69 -3.11
C ILE A 155 45.58 12.64 -3.39
N ASP A 156 45.92 11.35 -3.39
CA ASP A 156 44.97 10.26 -3.56
C ASP A 156 43.89 10.24 -2.47
N ILE A 157 44.27 10.46 -1.21
CA ILE A 157 43.32 10.56 -0.09
C ILE A 157 42.41 11.78 -0.26
N GLY A 158 42.97 12.95 -0.57
CA GLY A 158 42.19 14.16 -0.83
C GLY A 158 41.19 13.97 -1.98
N SER A 159 41.60 13.32 -3.06
CA SER A 159 40.71 13.01 -4.19
C SER A 159 39.59 12.04 -3.83
N THR A 160 39.88 11.06 -2.97
CA THR A 160 38.89 10.08 -2.49
C THR A 160 37.91 10.74 -1.55
N LEU A 161 38.38 11.60 -0.65
CA LEU A 161 37.51 12.41 0.20
C LEU A 161 36.62 13.35 -0.62
N ALA A 162 37.17 13.98 -1.68
CA ALA A 162 36.37 14.81 -2.58
C ALA A 162 35.29 14.01 -3.32
N LYS A 163 35.60 12.77 -3.76
CA LYS A 163 34.63 11.83 -4.35
C LYS A 163 33.57 11.40 -3.35
N LEU A 164 33.96 11.03 -2.13
CA LEU A 164 33.02 10.66 -1.07
C LEU A 164 32.14 11.84 -0.65
N THR A 165 32.69 13.06 -0.63
CA THR A 165 31.93 14.28 -0.35
C THR A 165 30.99 14.61 -1.48
N THR A 166 31.39 14.41 -2.74
CA THR A 166 30.47 14.56 -3.89
C THR A 166 29.44 13.46 -3.98
N ILE A 167 29.74 12.22 -3.57
CA ILE A 167 28.76 11.13 -3.43
C ILE A 167 27.80 11.43 -2.29
N GLY A 168 28.28 11.89 -1.14
CA GLY A 168 27.45 12.31 -0.01
C GLY A 168 26.59 13.54 -0.34
N LEU A 169 27.13 14.50 -1.10
CA LEU A 169 26.39 15.65 -1.62
C LEU A 169 25.42 15.26 -2.73
N LYS A 170 25.72 14.27 -3.58
CA LYS A 170 24.80 13.77 -4.60
C LYS A 170 23.69 12.94 -3.99
N ALA A 171 24.00 12.06 -3.04
CA ALA A 171 23.03 11.35 -2.22
C ALA A 171 22.15 12.35 -1.45
N GLY A 172 22.77 13.37 -0.83
CA GLY A 172 22.10 14.45 -0.11
C GLY A 172 21.29 15.41 -1.00
N ARG A 173 21.72 15.70 -2.23
CA ARG A 173 21.02 16.58 -3.19
C ARG A 173 19.93 15.84 -3.97
N ALA A 174 20.17 14.60 -4.40
CA ALA A 174 19.13 13.70 -4.90
C ALA A 174 18.03 13.55 -3.84
N SER A 175 18.43 13.48 -2.56
CA SER A 175 17.49 13.47 -1.44
C SER A 175 17.00 14.83 -0.94
N ALA A 176 17.35 15.97 -1.56
CA ALA A 176 16.94 17.29 -1.05
C ALA A 176 16.38 18.26 -2.08
N SER A 177 16.68 18.17 -3.37
CA SER A 177 16.06 19.05 -4.39
C SER A 177 14.94 18.35 -5.15
N GLU A 178 15.16 17.10 -5.58
CA GLU A 178 14.09 16.25 -6.11
C GLU A 178 13.18 15.79 -4.98
N LEU A 179 13.73 15.47 -3.82
CA LEU A 179 12.95 15.16 -2.63
C LEU A 179 12.29 16.39 -2.00
N LYS A 180 12.74 17.63 -2.24
CA LYS A 180 11.99 18.84 -1.86
C LYS A 180 10.90 19.16 -2.87
N LYS A 181 11.08 18.91 -4.17
CA LYS A 181 10.00 18.99 -5.16
C LYS A 181 8.98 17.86 -5.01
N LEU A 182 9.41 16.61 -4.85
CA LEU A 182 8.58 15.46 -4.53
C LEU A 182 8.03 15.52 -3.12
N ASN A 183 8.71 16.09 -2.12
CA ASN A 183 8.06 16.40 -0.84
C ASN A 183 7.12 17.57 -1.01
N GLU A 184 7.42 18.65 -1.73
CA GLU A 184 6.46 19.74 -1.89
C GLU A 184 5.23 19.27 -2.67
N GLU A 185 5.38 18.45 -3.71
CA GLU A 185 4.29 17.83 -4.47
C GLU A 185 3.60 16.72 -3.70
N ALA A 186 4.30 15.75 -3.09
CA ALA A 186 3.68 14.69 -2.32
C ALA A 186 3.17 15.15 -0.94
N VAL A 187 3.74 16.19 -0.32
CA VAL A 187 3.18 16.86 0.87
C VAL A 187 2.00 17.70 0.47
N LYS A 188 2.00 18.40 -0.67
CA LYS A 188 0.82 19.16 -1.13
C LYS A 188 -0.31 18.22 -1.57
N GLU A 189 0.00 17.14 -2.30
CA GLU A 189 -0.94 16.08 -2.70
C GLU A 189 -1.40 15.26 -1.48
N ALA A 190 -0.52 14.94 -0.52
CA ALA A 190 -0.94 14.30 0.73
C ALA A 190 -1.69 15.24 1.68
N VAL A 191 -1.37 16.53 1.75
CA VAL A 191 -2.10 17.52 2.58
C VAL A 191 -3.46 17.85 1.95
N ASP A 192 -3.56 17.89 0.62
CA ASP A 192 -4.83 18.07 -0.09
C ASP A 192 -5.70 16.80 -0.05
N MET A 193 -5.12 15.59 -0.11
CA MET A 193 -5.83 14.33 0.14
C MET A 193 -6.18 14.08 1.62
N LEU A 194 -5.49 14.73 2.57
CA LEU A 194 -5.62 14.49 4.02
C LEU A 194 -5.97 15.76 4.82
N LYS A 195 -6.84 16.63 4.29
CA LYS A 195 -7.53 17.63 5.13
C LYS A 195 -8.40 16.89 6.18
N GLY A 196 -7.78 16.51 7.30
CA GLY A 196 -8.32 15.71 8.40
C GLY A 196 -7.23 14.95 9.19
N GLN A 197 -7.62 14.21 10.25
CA GLN A 197 -6.85 13.58 11.37
C GLN A 197 -5.50 12.82 11.11
N ARG A 198 -4.86 12.86 9.93
CA ARG A 198 -3.64 12.06 9.62
C ARG A 198 -2.36 12.88 9.35
N GLN A 199 -2.38 14.18 9.61
CA GLN A 199 -1.24 15.10 9.41
C GLN A 199 0.04 14.66 10.14
N ASP A 200 -0.08 14.08 11.33
CA ASP A 200 1.06 13.64 12.17
C ASP A 200 1.85 12.47 11.59
N ALA A 201 1.21 11.58 10.82
CA ALA A 201 1.89 10.44 10.19
C ALA A 201 2.78 10.92 9.03
N ALA A 202 2.32 11.91 8.27
CA ALA A 202 3.06 12.52 7.17
C ALA A 202 4.28 13.30 7.68
N VAL A 203 4.12 14.08 8.76
CA VAL A 203 5.22 14.81 9.43
C VAL A 203 6.27 13.84 9.98
N LYS A 204 5.86 12.70 10.58
CA LYS A 204 6.80 11.67 11.05
C LYS A 204 7.60 11.03 9.92
N MET A 205 6.98 10.78 8.76
CA MET A 205 7.66 10.23 7.58
C MET A 205 8.68 11.22 7.02
N ALA A 206 8.30 12.49 6.84
CA ALA A 206 9.22 13.54 6.37
C ALA A 206 10.42 13.74 7.33
N LYS A 207 10.20 13.61 8.64
CA LYS A 207 11.27 13.65 9.64
C LYS A 207 12.23 12.46 9.50
N SER A 208 11.73 11.25 9.27
CA SER A 208 12.58 10.06 9.04
C SER A 208 13.43 10.15 7.76
N TRP A 209 12.95 10.87 6.74
CA TRP A 209 13.70 11.12 5.50
C TRP A 209 14.79 12.18 5.69
N LYS A 210 14.51 13.23 6.48
CA LYS A 210 15.53 14.18 6.94
C LYS A 210 16.63 13.47 7.75
N ASP A 211 16.25 12.50 8.58
CA ASP A 211 17.21 11.70 9.35
C ASP A 211 18.04 10.76 8.44
N SER A 212 17.47 10.28 7.34
CA SER A 212 18.21 9.48 6.34
C SER A 212 19.22 10.34 5.55
N ALA A 213 18.86 11.57 5.17
CA ALA A 213 19.80 12.55 4.61
C ALA A 213 20.89 12.95 5.64
N SER A 214 20.54 12.95 6.93
CA SER A 214 21.52 13.11 8.02
C SER A 214 22.54 11.98 8.07
N THR A 215 22.22 10.78 7.57
CA THR A 215 23.15 9.64 7.54
C THR A 215 24.21 9.81 6.45
N ALA A 216 23.81 10.27 5.26
CA ALA A 216 24.78 10.69 4.22
C ALA A 216 25.67 11.84 4.72
N LEU A 217 25.08 12.80 5.46
CA LEU A 217 25.83 13.88 6.10
C LEU A 217 26.77 13.37 7.21
N GLN A 218 26.35 12.36 7.99
CA GLN A 218 27.19 11.71 9.00
C GLN A 218 28.39 11.01 8.34
N TYR A 219 28.22 10.37 7.18
CA TYR A 219 29.36 9.84 6.43
C TYR A 219 30.32 10.94 6.00
N THR A 220 29.80 12.06 5.49
CA THR A 220 30.66 13.20 5.13
C THR A 220 31.30 13.86 6.35
N SER A 221 30.63 13.92 7.51
CA SER A 221 31.20 14.51 8.72
C SER A 221 32.28 13.61 9.31
N ILE A 222 32.09 12.29 9.31
CA ILE A 222 33.11 11.32 9.71
C ILE A 222 34.39 11.48 8.87
N LEU A 223 34.22 11.66 7.56
CA LEU A 223 35.33 11.88 6.63
C LEU A 223 35.98 13.26 6.79
N ALA A 224 35.18 14.30 7.01
CA ALA A 224 35.67 15.65 7.29
C ALA A 224 36.44 15.71 8.61
N ASP A 225 35.94 15.07 9.67
CA ASP A 225 36.63 14.95 10.97
C ASP A 225 37.96 14.22 10.82
N SER A 226 37.99 13.16 10.02
CA SER A 226 39.23 12.41 9.76
C SER A 226 40.25 13.28 9.03
N TRP A 227 39.79 14.06 8.03
CA TRP A 227 40.63 15.01 7.32
C TRP A 227 41.16 16.11 8.23
N ASP A 228 40.30 16.74 9.01
CA ASP A 228 40.66 17.83 9.92
C ASP A 228 41.70 17.38 10.94
N LYS A 229 41.51 16.19 11.53
CA LYS A 229 42.50 15.53 12.41
C LYS A 229 43.83 15.31 11.69
N MET A 230 43.83 14.75 10.48
CA MET A 230 45.06 14.52 9.69
C MET A 230 45.79 15.82 9.33
N THR A 231 45.06 16.93 9.17
CA THR A 231 45.65 18.24 8.87
C THR A 231 45.97 19.07 10.10
N SER A 232 45.59 18.61 11.30
CA SER A 232 45.77 19.36 12.53
C SER A 232 47.24 19.43 12.99
N PRO A 233 47.72 20.57 13.52
CA PRO A 233 49.07 20.66 14.09
C PRO A 233 49.33 19.64 15.21
N SER A 234 48.31 19.32 16.02
CA SER A 234 48.38 18.34 17.10
C SER A 234 48.68 16.92 16.61
N PHE A 235 48.10 16.53 15.48
CA PHE A 235 48.38 15.22 14.87
C PHE A 235 49.85 15.11 14.47
N TRP A 236 50.38 16.14 13.80
CA TRP A 236 51.80 16.18 13.42
C TRP A 236 52.74 16.23 14.63
N ALA A 237 52.37 16.98 15.68
CA ALA A 237 53.14 17.04 16.92
C ALA A 237 53.19 15.68 17.65
N ASN A 238 52.05 14.97 17.77
CA ASN A 238 52.00 13.64 18.36
C ASN A 238 52.83 12.63 17.58
N ASN A 239 52.71 12.62 16.24
CA ASN A 239 53.51 11.74 15.39
C ASN A 239 55.02 12.02 15.52
N TRP A 240 55.41 13.30 15.60
CA TRP A 240 56.79 13.68 15.85
C TRP A 240 57.32 13.16 17.19
N VAL A 241 56.54 13.28 18.27
CA VAL A 241 56.89 12.73 19.59
C VAL A 241 57.08 11.22 19.54
N GLN A 242 56.20 10.50 18.83
CA GLN A 242 56.32 9.04 18.68
C GLN A 242 57.60 8.64 17.94
N ILE A 243 58.00 9.42 16.91
CA ILE A 243 59.22 9.16 16.14
C ILE A 243 60.46 9.47 16.98
N VAL A 244 60.53 10.67 17.57
CA VAL A 244 61.75 11.17 18.22
C VAL A 244 61.94 10.56 19.61
N ASN A 245 60.86 10.42 20.39
CA ASN A 245 60.98 10.00 21.79
C ASN A 245 60.78 8.50 21.99
N ASN A 246 59.95 7.85 21.15
CA ASN A 246 59.64 6.43 21.30
C ASN A 246 60.35 5.54 20.27
N GLY A 247 61.21 6.13 19.42
CA GLY A 247 61.99 5.40 18.42
C GLY A 247 61.16 4.72 17.33
N LYS A 248 59.88 5.08 17.20
CA LYS A 248 58.99 4.51 16.19
C LYS A 248 59.40 5.01 14.81
N SER A 249 59.30 4.13 13.82
CA SER A 249 59.37 4.58 12.44
C SER A 249 58.23 5.54 12.12
N TRP A 250 58.42 6.44 11.14
CA TRP A 250 57.35 7.33 10.67
C TRP A 250 56.09 6.51 10.29
N SER A 251 56.31 5.35 9.69
CA SER A 251 55.31 4.31 9.43
C SER A 251 54.48 4.01 10.68
N GLU A 252 55.12 3.52 11.74
CA GLU A 252 54.44 3.09 12.98
C GLU A 252 53.76 4.26 13.70
N ALA A 253 54.35 5.44 13.68
CA ALA A 253 53.77 6.62 14.30
C ALA A 253 52.46 7.04 13.60
N VAL A 254 52.48 7.18 12.28
CA VAL A 254 51.33 7.70 11.51
C VAL A 254 50.27 6.62 11.27
N THR A 255 50.66 5.35 11.12
CA THR A 255 49.70 4.27 10.82
C THR A 255 48.96 3.72 12.04
N MET A 256 49.50 3.86 13.27
CA MET A 256 48.81 3.37 14.46
C MET A 256 47.54 4.18 14.75
N GLU A 257 47.61 5.51 14.85
CA GLU A 257 46.42 6.31 15.19
C GLU A 257 45.45 6.41 14.01
N LEU A 258 45.96 6.67 12.80
CA LEU A 258 45.10 6.88 11.63
C LEU A 258 44.51 5.56 11.09
N GLY A 259 45.31 4.49 11.10
CA GLY A 259 44.85 3.19 10.63
C GLY A 259 43.76 2.60 11.52
N ASP A 260 43.88 2.77 12.84
CA ASP A 260 42.86 2.30 13.79
C ASP A 260 41.61 3.19 13.77
N ASP A 261 41.73 4.52 13.62
CA ASP A 261 40.58 5.40 13.42
C ASP A 261 39.80 5.03 12.15
N ILE A 262 40.47 4.79 11.02
CA ILE A 262 39.80 4.39 9.76
C ILE A 262 39.13 3.02 9.89
N LYS A 263 39.75 2.04 10.56
CA LYS A 263 39.11 0.75 10.85
C LYS A 263 37.85 0.94 11.70
N GLN A 264 37.95 1.77 12.74
CA GLN A 264 36.82 2.09 13.62
C GLN A 264 35.69 2.77 12.83
N ARG A 265 36.02 3.72 11.95
CA ARG A 265 35.03 4.34 11.05
C ARG A 265 34.41 3.34 10.07
N ILE A 266 35.18 2.43 9.49
CA ILE A 266 34.64 1.34 8.65
C ILE A 266 33.60 0.54 9.44
N LEU A 267 33.92 0.15 10.69
CA LEU A 267 33.01 -0.59 11.56
C LEU A 267 31.75 0.22 11.89
N GLU A 268 31.90 1.51 12.20
CA GLU A 268 30.78 2.43 12.47
C GLU A 268 29.86 2.56 11.25
N ILE A 269 30.43 2.74 10.06
CA ILE A 269 29.69 2.83 8.79
C ILE A 269 28.95 1.52 8.50
N GLU A 270 29.60 0.37 8.65
CA GLU A 270 28.97 -0.95 8.48
C GLU A 270 27.81 -1.14 9.48
N THR A 271 27.99 -0.70 10.73
CA THR A 271 26.99 -0.82 11.78
C THR A 271 25.79 0.10 11.56
N LEU A 272 26.03 1.37 11.22
CA LEU A 272 25.01 2.36 10.91
C LEU A 272 24.21 1.95 9.67
N SER A 273 24.90 1.63 8.57
CA SER A 273 24.26 1.16 7.33
C SER A 273 23.40 -0.08 7.55
N ARG A 274 23.89 -1.08 8.31
CA ARG A 274 23.09 -2.26 8.67
C ARG A 274 21.82 -1.88 9.43
N ARG A 275 21.91 -0.97 10.40
CA ARG A 275 20.76 -0.52 11.19
C ARG A 275 19.72 0.20 10.31
N ASP A 276 20.17 1.06 9.42
CA ASP A 276 19.26 1.83 8.56
C ASP A 276 18.63 0.95 7.48
N LEU A 277 19.38 0.03 6.89
CA LEU A 277 18.84 -0.99 5.99
C LEU A 277 17.79 -1.85 6.67
N GLN A 278 18.03 -2.29 7.92
CA GLN A 278 17.02 -3.03 8.69
C GLN A 278 15.73 -2.23 8.90
N LYS A 279 15.84 -0.92 9.21
CA LYS A 279 14.67 -0.06 9.34
C LYS A 279 13.91 0.07 8.02
N LEU A 280 14.61 0.32 6.92
CA LEU A 280 13.99 0.43 5.59
C LEU A 280 13.34 -0.88 5.15
N GLU A 281 13.97 -2.03 5.42
CA GLU A 281 13.40 -3.35 5.15
C GLU A 281 12.14 -3.63 5.98
N GLN A 282 12.13 -3.24 7.25
CA GLN A 282 10.94 -3.31 8.10
C GLN A 282 9.82 -2.43 7.57
N GLN A 283 10.13 -1.20 7.15
CA GLN A 283 9.16 -0.30 6.52
C GLN A 283 8.62 -0.88 5.22
N LEU A 284 9.49 -1.45 4.37
CA LEU A 284 9.09 -2.11 3.13
C LEU A 284 8.14 -3.28 3.40
N LYS A 285 8.44 -4.11 4.41
CA LYS A 285 7.58 -5.24 4.81
C LYS A 285 6.21 -4.76 5.30
N ALA A 286 6.18 -3.72 6.12
CA ALA A 286 4.92 -3.12 6.60
C ALA A 286 4.11 -2.55 5.42
N GLN A 287 4.77 -1.87 4.48
CA GLN A 287 4.14 -1.30 3.30
C GLN A 287 3.58 -2.37 2.37
N LYS A 288 4.30 -3.47 2.13
CA LYS A 288 3.81 -4.64 1.39
C LYS A 288 2.56 -5.23 2.03
N THR A 289 2.60 -5.44 3.35
CA THR A 289 1.45 -5.96 4.10
C THR A 289 0.21 -5.05 3.96
N ALA A 290 0.41 -3.73 3.94
CA ALA A 290 -0.67 -2.77 3.72
C ALA A 290 -1.22 -2.84 2.29
N SER A 291 -0.36 -2.92 1.26
CA SER A 291 -0.77 -3.12 -0.14
C SER A 291 -1.56 -4.42 -0.31
N ASP A 292 -1.09 -5.54 0.26
CA ASP A 292 -1.76 -6.84 0.18
C ASP A 292 -3.17 -6.77 0.80
N ARG A 293 -3.30 -6.08 1.94
CA ARG A 293 -4.61 -5.85 2.57
C ARG A 293 -5.54 -5.01 1.69
N LEU A 294 -5.03 -4.00 0.97
CA LEU A 294 -5.83 -3.21 0.04
C LEU A 294 -6.29 -4.05 -1.16
N GLU A 295 -5.43 -4.94 -1.68
CA GLU A 295 -5.80 -5.89 -2.74
C GLU A 295 -6.92 -6.84 -2.30
N ASP A 296 -6.86 -7.34 -1.06
CA ASP A 296 -7.92 -8.20 -0.50
C ASP A 296 -9.24 -7.43 -0.30
N LEU A 297 -9.19 -6.18 0.16
CA LEU A 297 -10.37 -5.33 0.27
C LEU A 297 -11.00 -5.04 -1.11
N LEU A 298 -10.17 -4.81 -2.13
CA LEU A 298 -10.65 -4.65 -3.51
C LEU A 298 -11.38 -5.90 -4.01
N ARG A 299 -10.85 -7.10 -3.74
CA ARG A 299 -11.53 -8.36 -4.08
C ARG A 299 -12.89 -8.48 -3.40
N GLN A 300 -12.98 -8.16 -2.10
CA GLN A 300 -14.24 -8.16 -1.36
C GLN A 300 -15.24 -7.13 -1.92
N CYS A 301 -14.78 -5.93 -2.29
CA CYS A 301 -15.62 -4.93 -2.95
C CYS A 301 -16.14 -5.42 -4.31
N ASP A 302 -15.30 -6.07 -5.12
CA ASP A 302 -15.70 -6.64 -6.41
C ASP A 302 -16.75 -7.76 -6.24
N GLU A 303 -16.63 -8.58 -5.20
CA GLU A 303 -17.63 -9.59 -4.85
C GLU A 303 -18.97 -8.98 -4.43
N LEU A 304 -18.94 -7.95 -3.58
CA LEU A 304 -20.15 -7.22 -3.18
C LEU A 304 -20.85 -6.56 -4.37
N ILE A 305 -20.09 -5.94 -5.28
CA ILE A 305 -20.64 -5.36 -6.51
C ILE A 305 -21.34 -6.45 -7.33
N LYS A 306 -20.69 -7.61 -7.55
CA LYS A 306 -21.29 -8.74 -8.29
C LYS A 306 -22.55 -9.27 -7.61
N GLN A 307 -22.57 -9.37 -6.28
CA GLN A 307 -23.76 -9.81 -5.54
C GLN A 307 -24.92 -8.83 -5.70
N ASN A 308 -24.64 -7.53 -5.58
CA ASN A 308 -25.65 -6.49 -5.76
C ASN A 308 -26.16 -6.41 -7.19
N GLU A 309 -25.30 -6.58 -8.20
CA GLU A 309 -25.69 -6.65 -9.61
C GLU A 309 -26.60 -7.85 -9.89
N ARG A 310 -26.29 -9.03 -9.33
CA ARG A 310 -27.17 -10.20 -9.43
C ARG A 310 -28.50 -9.98 -8.71
N GLY A 311 -28.47 -9.35 -7.53
CA GLY A 311 -29.65 -8.99 -6.76
C GLY A 311 -30.56 -8.05 -7.54
N ALA A 312 -30.00 -6.96 -8.08
CA ALA A 312 -30.73 -6.00 -8.90
C ALA A 312 -31.29 -6.64 -10.17
N ALA A 313 -30.49 -7.42 -10.92
CA ALA A 313 -30.95 -8.11 -12.12
C ALA A 313 -32.06 -9.14 -11.82
N SER A 314 -32.04 -9.77 -10.65
CA SER A 314 -33.12 -10.67 -10.24
C SER A 314 -34.43 -9.91 -10.01
N LEU A 315 -34.36 -8.68 -9.49
CA LEU A 315 -35.52 -7.83 -9.27
C LEU A 315 -36.07 -7.23 -10.57
N GLU A 316 -35.20 -6.91 -11.55
CA GLU A 316 -35.62 -6.34 -12.84
C GLU A 316 -36.27 -7.36 -13.78
N ARG A 317 -36.03 -8.66 -13.56
CA ARG A 317 -36.72 -9.74 -14.30
C ARG A 317 -38.18 -9.90 -13.91
N PHE A 318 -38.68 -9.14 -12.93
CA PHE A 318 -40.11 -9.06 -12.63
C PHE A 318 -40.71 -7.91 -13.45
N PRO A 319 -41.33 -8.19 -14.62
CA PRO A 319 -41.98 -7.15 -15.40
C PRO A 319 -43.07 -6.48 -14.56
N SER A 320 -43.02 -5.15 -14.54
CA SER A 320 -44.08 -4.25 -14.04
C SER A 320 -45.36 -4.39 -14.83
#